data_AF-A0A7V8E813-F1
#
_entry.id   AF-A0A7V8E813-F1
#
_cell.length_a   1.000
_cell.length_b   1.000
_cell.length_c   1.000
_cell.angle_alpha   90.00
_cell.angle_beta   90.00
_cell.angle_gamma   90.00
#
_symmetry.space_group_name_H-M   'P 1'
#
loop_
_entity.id
_entity.type
_entity.pdbx_description
1 polymer ?
#
loop_
_entity_poly.entity_id
_entity_poly.type
_entity_poly.pdbx_seq_one_letter_code
_entity_poly.pdbx_strand_id
1 'polypeptide(L)'
;MNSPDSIRPGRHRLDDVQDPADAAGVRRVSLWVPVADLTRVLLHSRWKFHNLHTAYEVLRCPERTYCGIRESKDDERTGWCFVGRREKLRDAENLDYPRPAGSLFLVFVYENGDVAEWRLESADPSDPLMPTLPDVRFGSLKWRKA
;
A
#
# COMPACT_ATOMS: atom_id res chain seq x y z
N MET A 1 -11.17 9.29 -20.41
CA MET A 1 -12.34 9.39 -19.52
C MET A 1 -12.73 7.97 -19.16
N ASN A 2 -12.36 7.49 -17.97
CA ASN A 2 -12.71 6.12 -17.53
C ASN A 2 -13.89 6.18 -16.58
N SER A 3 -14.86 5.30 -16.82
CA SER A 3 -16.19 5.25 -16.22
C SER A 3 -16.21 5.33 -14.69
N PRO A 4 -17.26 5.95 -14.11
CA PRO A 4 -17.50 5.89 -12.69
C PRO A 4 -17.86 4.45 -12.29
N ASP A 5 -17.26 3.98 -11.20
CA ASP A 5 -17.97 3.16 -10.22
C ASP A 5 -18.60 1.84 -10.70
N SER A 6 -17.91 1.08 -11.56
CA SER A 6 -18.32 -0.30 -11.77
C SER A 6 -18.06 -1.10 -10.50
N ILE A 7 -19.14 -1.52 -9.84
CA ILE A 7 -19.11 -2.57 -8.82
C ILE A 7 -18.36 -3.74 -9.45
N ARG A 8 -17.20 -4.11 -8.88
CA ARG A 8 -16.46 -5.30 -9.31
C ARG A 8 -16.85 -6.45 -8.37
N PRO A 9 -17.61 -7.46 -8.84
CA PRO A 9 -18.01 -8.58 -7.99
C PRO A 9 -16.82 -9.23 -7.29
N GLY A 10 -16.98 -9.59 -6.03
CA GLY A 10 -15.92 -10.24 -5.24
C GLY A 10 -14.76 -9.33 -4.85
N ARG A 11 -14.93 -8.00 -4.85
CA ARG A 11 -13.90 -7.03 -4.44
C ARG A 11 -14.48 -6.00 -3.47
N HIS A 12 -13.68 -5.63 -2.47
CA HIS A 12 -13.93 -4.49 -1.60
C HIS A 12 -13.31 -3.24 -2.20
N ARG A 13 -14.06 -2.14 -2.25
CA ARG A 13 -13.63 -0.88 -2.86
C ARG A 13 -13.01 0.04 -1.80
N LEU A 14 -11.89 0.67 -2.14
CA LEU A 14 -11.22 1.70 -1.34
C LEU A 14 -11.22 3.00 -2.13
N ASP A 15 -11.82 4.06 -1.59
CA ASP A 15 -12.01 5.32 -2.30
C ASP A 15 -11.02 6.41 -1.87
N ASP A 16 -11.02 7.54 -2.59
CA ASP A 16 -10.22 8.71 -2.24
C ASP A 16 -8.70 8.43 -2.14
N VAL A 17 -8.23 7.40 -2.85
CA VAL A 17 -6.81 7.05 -2.92
C VAL A 17 -6.09 8.04 -3.83
N GLN A 18 -4.89 8.47 -3.42
CA GLN A 18 -4.08 9.32 -4.29
C GLN A 18 -3.70 8.53 -5.55
N ASP A 19 -3.94 9.11 -6.71
CA ASP A 19 -3.55 8.46 -7.96
C ASP A 19 -2.02 8.35 -8.05
N PRO A 20 -1.45 7.14 -8.17
CA PRO A 20 -0.01 6.96 -8.17
C PRO A 20 0.66 7.49 -9.45
N ALA A 21 -0.09 7.70 -10.53
CA ALA A 21 0.39 8.31 -11.76
C ALA A 21 0.23 9.84 -11.77
N ASP A 22 -0.45 10.44 -10.78
CA ASP A 22 -0.55 11.90 -10.65
C ASP A 22 0.51 12.44 -9.68
N ALA A 23 1.60 12.96 -10.25
CA ALA A 23 2.69 13.57 -9.50
C ALA A 23 2.26 14.84 -8.73
N ALA A 24 1.15 15.48 -9.10
CA ALA A 24 0.61 16.61 -8.35
C ALA A 24 -0.15 16.18 -7.08
N GLY A 25 -0.53 14.90 -6.98
CA GLY A 25 -1.28 14.34 -5.84
C GLY A 25 -2.70 14.90 -5.71
N VAL A 26 -3.24 15.49 -6.76
CA VAL A 26 -4.56 16.14 -6.76
C VAL A 26 -5.65 15.13 -7.14
N ARG A 27 -5.35 14.24 -8.09
CA ARG A 27 -6.28 13.25 -8.61
C ARG A 27 -6.50 12.14 -7.59
N ARG A 28 -7.78 11.81 -7.40
CA ARG A 28 -8.26 10.74 -6.53
C ARG A 28 -8.84 9.61 -7.38
N VAL A 29 -8.53 8.38 -6.99
CA VAL A 29 -9.02 7.16 -7.64
C VAL A 29 -9.58 6.20 -6.59
N SER A 30 -10.32 5.22 -7.08
CA SER A 30 -10.65 4.04 -6.29
C SER A 30 -9.61 2.96 -6.54
N LEU A 31 -9.39 2.12 -5.53
CA LEU A 31 -8.64 0.86 -5.59
C LEU A 31 -9.51 -0.29 -5.09
N TRP A 32 -9.04 -1.53 -5.25
CA TRP A 32 -9.83 -2.72 -4.94
C TRP A 32 -9.00 -3.75 -4.16
N VAL A 33 -9.60 -4.34 -3.13
CA VAL A 33 -9.06 -5.51 -2.44
C VAL A 33 -9.91 -6.72 -2.84
N PRO A 34 -9.35 -7.77 -3.47
CA PRO A 34 -10.09 -9.01 -3.72
C PRO A 34 -10.62 -9.60 -2.42
N VAL A 35 -11.90 -9.96 -2.37
CA VAL A 35 -12.53 -10.54 -1.17
C VAL A 35 -11.84 -11.86 -0.80
N ALA A 36 -11.47 -12.68 -1.79
CA ALA A 36 -10.71 -13.90 -1.56
C ALA A 36 -9.36 -13.64 -0.87
N ASP A 37 -8.66 -12.57 -1.25
CA ASP A 37 -7.41 -12.17 -0.61
C ASP A 37 -7.65 -11.68 0.81
N LEU A 38 -8.70 -10.88 1.02
CA LEU A 38 -9.06 -10.42 2.36
C LEU A 38 -9.40 -11.58 3.30
N THR A 39 -10.19 -12.54 2.83
CA THR A 39 -10.50 -13.77 3.58
C THR A 39 -9.25 -14.57 3.87
N ARG A 40 -8.36 -14.75 2.88
CA ARG A 40 -7.07 -15.44 3.07
C ARG A 40 -6.21 -14.74 4.12
N VAL A 41 -6.11 -13.42 4.07
CA VAL A 41 -5.36 -12.62 5.06
C VAL A 41 -5.97 -12.79 6.45
N LEU A 42 -7.29 -12.72 6.59
CA LEU A 42 -7.97 -12.95 7.88
C LEU A 42 -7.66 -14.33 8.47
N LEU A 43 -7.67 -15.37 7.63
CA LEU A 43 -7.43 -16.75 8.07
C LEU A 43 -5.98 -17.01 8.49
N HIS A 44 -5.00 -16.34 7.87
CA HIS A 44 -3.57 -16.60 8.14
C HIS A 44 -2.90 -15.55 9.03
N SER A 45 -3.44 -14.33 9.13
CA SER A 45 -2.89 -13.26 9.96
C SER A 45 -3.94 -12.21 10.29
N ARG A 46 -4.56 -12.34 11.47
CA ARG A 46 -5.46 -11.31 12.03
C ARG A 46 -4.78 -9.95 12.13
N TRP A 47 -3.52 -9.94 12.58
CA TRP A 47 -2.70 -8.72 12.61
C TRP A 47 -2.68 -8.01 11.25
N LYS A 48 -2.35 -8.73 10.16
CA LYS A 48 -2.31 -8.14 8.82
C LYS A 48 -3.70 -7.67 8.39
N PHE A 49 -4.75 -8.42 8.70
CA PHE A 49 -6.14 -8.03 8.43
C PHE A 49 -6.50 -6.69 9.12
N HIS A 50 -6.23 -6.55 10.42
CA HIS A 50 -6.54 -5.30 11.16
C HIS A 50 -5.75 -4.09 10.62
N ASN A 51 -4.53 -4.31 10.15
CA ASN A 51 -3.72 -3.26 9.53
C ASN A 51 -4.14 -2.88 8.09
N LEU A 52 -5.22 -3.46 7.55
CA LEU A 52 -5.83 -2.94 6.32
C LEU A 52 -6.28 -1.48 6.48
N HIS A 53 -6.69 -1.08 7.69
CA HIS A 53 -7.02 0.31 7.98
C HIS A 53 -5.80 1.23 7.76
N THR A 54 -4.66 0.89 8.36
CA THR A 54 -3.40 1.63 8.15
C THR A 54 -2.98 1.61 6.69
N ALA A 55 -3.15 0.48 5.98
CA ALA A 55 -2.88 0.43 4.55
C ALA A 55 -3.74 1.44 3.78
N TYR A 56 -5.02 1.53 4.09
CA TYR A 56 -5.92 2.50 3.48
C TYR A 56 -5.52 3.95 3.77
N GLU A 57 -5.10 4.25 5.01
CA GLU A 57 -4.59 5.57 5.34
C GLU A 57 -3.32 5.93 4.56
N VAL A 58 -2.41 4.98 4.37
CA VAL A 58 -1.20 5.17 3.54
C VAL A 58 -1.59 5.45 2.09
N LEU A 59 -2.54 4.71 1.53
CA LEU A 59 -3.03 4.93 0.16
C LEU A 59 -3.66 6.32 -0.02
N ARG A 60 -4.40 6.84 0.96
CA ARG A 60 -5.04 8.16 0.86
C ARG A 60 -4.06 9.34 0.98
N CYS A 61 -2.93 9.17 1.65
CA CYS A 61 -1.97 10.25 1.87
C CYS A 61 -0.53 9.71 1.97
N PRO A 62 -0.02 9.09 0.90
CA PRO A 62 1.34 8.55 0.90
C PRO A 62 2.38 9.66 1.13
N GLU A 63 3.48 9.32 1.78
CA GLU A 63 4.65 10.19 1.88
C GLU A 63 5.58 10.02 0.67
N ARG A 64 5.65 8.80 0.12
CA ARG A 64 6.35 8.48 -1.13
C ARG A 64 5.60 7.43 -1.93
N THR A 65 5.82 7.47 -3.24
CA THR A 65 5.31 6.46 -4.17
C THR A 65 6.41 6.04 -5.13
N TYR A 66 6.64 4.73 -5.21
CA TYR A 66 7.55 4.08 -6.15
C TYR A 66 6.75 3.32 -7.21
N CYS A 67 7.36 3.06 -8.37
CA CYS A 67 6.75 2.32 -9.46
C CYS A 67 7.74 1.31 -10.04
N GLY A 68 7.41 0.03 -9.95
CA GLY A 68 8.27 -1.05 -10.41
C GLY A 68 7.64 -2.44 -10.24
N ILE A 69 8.48 -3.46 -10.27
CA ILE A 69 8.07 -4.87 -10.26
C ILE A 69 7.99 -5.36 -8.82
N ARG A 70 6.88 -5.98 -8.42
CA ARG A 70 6.84 -6.71 -7.14
C ARG A 70 7.75 -7.93 -7.25
N GLU A 71 8.86 -7.91 -6.52
CA GLU A 71 9.74 -9.07 -6.41
C GLU A 71 9.02 -10.19 -5.64
N SER A 72 8.41 -11.12 -6.37
CA SER A 72 7.89 -12.37 -5.83
C SER A 72 8.21 -13.49 -6.81
N LYS A 73 8.59 -14.66 -6.28
CA LYS A 73 9.08 -15.81 -7.08
C LYS A 73 8.06 -16.36 -8.08
N ASP A 74 6.78 -16.02 -7.92
CA ASP A 74 5.67 -16.67 -8.63
C ASP A 74 4.89 -15.72 -9.57
N ASP A 75 5.12 -14.40 -9.50
CA ASP A 75 4.37 -13.43 -10.32
C ASP A 75 5.11 -12.07 -10.35
N GLU A 76 5.94 -11.84 -11.37
CA GLU A 76 6.56 -10.54 -11.63
C GLU A 76 5.51 -9.60 -12.25
N ARG A 77 4.79 -8.87 -11.40
CA ARG A 77 3.84 -7.84 -11.85
C ARG A 77 4.30 -6.45 -11.50
N THR A 78 4.12 -5.56 -12.47
CA THR A 78 4.30 -4.12 -12.32
C THR A 78 3.20 -3.49 -11.49
N GLY A 79 3.55 -2.42 -10.79
CA GLY A 79 2.62 -1.69 -9.96
C GLY A 79 3.30 -0.56 -9.20
N TRP A 80 2.61 -0.09 -8.18
CA TRP A 80 3.02 1.03 -7.35
C TRP A 80 3.19 0.61 -5.90
N CYS A 81 4.23 1.12 -5.26
CA CYS A 81 4.47 0.95 -3.85
C CYS A 81 4.28 2.29 -3.14
N PHE A 82 3.22 2.39 -2.36
CA PHE A 82 2.89 3.53 -1.52
C PHE A 82 3.56 3.36 -0.16
N VAL A 83 4.21 4.42 0.31
CA VAL A 83 4.97 4.42 1.56
C VAL A 83 4.41 5.46 2.51
N GLY A 84 4.23 5.10 3.77
CA GLY A 84 3.91 6.05 4.82
C GLY A 84 4.33 5.58 6.20
N ARG A 85 4.43 6.53 7.13
CA ARG A 85 4.85 6.32 8.51
C ARG A 85 3.71 6.59 9.49
N ARG A 86 2.52 6.05 9.22
CA ARG A 86 1.36 6.19 10.12
C ARG A 86 1.75 5.80 11.54
N GLU A 87 1.32 6.61 12.50
CA GLU A 87 1.77 6.52 13.89
C GLU A 87 1.22 5.29 14.60
N LYS A 88 0.04 4.82 14.17
CA LYS A 88 -0.70 3.75 14.81
C LYS A 88 -0.86 2.55 13.89
N LEU A 89 -0.61 1.38 14.46
CA LEU A 89 -0.89 0.07 13.91
C LEU A 89 -1.89 -0.63 14.83
N ARG A 90 -2.53 -1.67 14.34
CA ARG A 90 -3.49 -2.46 15.13
C ARG A 90 -3.01 -3.89 15.31
N ASP A 91 -3.15 -4.43 16.52
CA ASP A 91 -2.75 -5.80 16.80
C ASP A 91 -3.84 -6.80 16.42
N ALA A 92 -3.66 -8.07 16.81
CA ALA A 92 -4.65 -9.11 16.54
C ALA A 92 -5.93 -8.99 17.38
N GLU A 93 -5.93 -8.14 18.41
CA GLU A 93 -7.08 -7.81 19.27
C GLU A 93 -7.72 -6.47 18.89
N ASN A 94 -7.27 -5.88 17.78
CA ASN A 94 -7.72 -4.58 17.27
C ASN A 94 -7.39 -3.41 18.21
N LEU A 95 -6.35 -3.55 19.03
CA LEU A 95 -5.83 -2.46 19.87
C LEU A 95 -4.77 -1.64 19.11
N ASP A 96 -4.85 -0.32 19.26
CA ASP A 96 -3.89 0.61 18.66
C ASP A 96 -2.56 0.57 19.42
N TYR A 97 -1.45 0.50 18.69
CA TYR A 97 -0.10 0.58 19.23
C TYR A 97 0.81 1.43 18.33
N PRO A 98 1.87 2.05 18.89
CA PRO A 98 2.75 2.91 18.12
C PRO A 98 3.54 2.10 17.09
N ARG A 99 3.68 2.65 15.88
CA ARG A 99 4.59 2.12 14.87
C ARG A 99 6.01 2.05 15.44
N PRO A 100 6.73 0.91 15.31
CA PRO A 100 8.11 0.79 15.75
C PRO A 100 9.02 1.89 15.15
N ALA A 101 9.95 2.42 15.95
CA ALA A 101 10.91 3.42 15.48
C ALA A 101 11.73 2.86 14.31
N GLY A 102 12.04 3.71 13.33
CA GLY A 102 12.81 3.31 12.14
C GLY A 102 12.08 2.37 11.19
N SER A 103 10.78 2.17 11.33
CA SER A 103 9.97 1.40 10.38
C SER A 103 9.12 2.27 9.46
N LEU A 104 8.59 1.69 8.39
CA LEU A 104 7.66 2.30 7.45
C LEU A 104 6.63 1.26 7.01
N PHE A 105 5.47 1.75 6.59
CA PHE A 105 4.38 0.91 6.14
C PHE A 105 4.26 1.01 4.63
N LEU A 106 4.29 -0.14 3.97
CA LEU A 106 4.26 -0.28 2.52
C LEU A 106 2.91 -0.85 2.09
N VAL A 107 2.39 -0.33 0.99
CA VAL A 107 1.21 -0.88 0.30
C VAL A 107 1.53 -1.00 -1.17
N PHE A 108 1.50 -2.22 -1.70
CA PHE A 108 1.71 -2.49 -3.12
C PHE A 108 0.37 -2.66 -3.84
N VAL A 109 0.24 -1.98 -4.97
CA VAL A 109 -0.95 -1.95 -5.81
C VAL A 109 -0.55 -2.31 -7.24
N TYR A 110 -1.21 -3.30 -7.84
CA TYR A 110 -0.99 -3.66 -9.24
C TYR A 110 -1.57 -2.61 -10.19
N GLU A 111 -1.10 -2.60 -11.44
CA GLU A 111 -1.56 -1.66 -12.48
C GLU A 111 -3.07 -1.68 -12.75
N ASN A 112 -3.74 -2.79 -12.44
CA ASN A 112 -5.20 -2.93 -12.57
C ASN A 112 -6.00 -2.30 -11.39
N GLY A 113 -5.31 -1.70 -10.42
CA GLY A 113 -5.87 -1.06 -9.23
C GLY A 113 -6.04 -1.98 -8.02
N ASP A 114 -5.54 -3.21 -8.08
CA ASP A 114 -5.71 -4.17 -7.01
C ASP A 114 -4.64 -4.00 -5.93
N VAL A 115 -5.08 -3.87 -4.67
CA VAL A 115 -4.18 -3.92 -3.52
C VAL A 115 -3.70 -5.35 -3.36
N ALA A 116 -2.41 -5.56 -3.61
CA ALA A 116 -1.78 -6.88 -3.59
C ALA A 116 -1.27 -7.26 -2.21
N GLU A 117 -0.60 -6.31 -1.55
CA GLU A 117 0.09 -6.56 -0.29
C GLU A 117 0.23 -5.28 0.52
N TRP A 118 0.22 -5.43 1.83
CA TRP A 118 0.71 -4.40 2.74
C TRP A 118 1.54 -5.04 3.85
N ARG A 119 2.53 -4.30 4.34
CA ARG A 119 3.43 -4.75 5.40
C ARG A 119 4.15 -3.61 6.09
N LEU A 120 4.62 -3.89 7.29
CA LEU A 120 5.63 -3.10 7.96
C LEU A 120 7.02 -3.53 7.51
N GLU A 121 7.92 -2.58 7.34
CA GLU A 121 9.31 -2.83 6.96
C GLU A 121 10.25 -1.85 7.67
N SER A 122 11.52 -2.22 7.84
CA SER A 122 12.55 -1.27 8.26
C SER A 122 12.78 -0.21 7.18
N ALA A 123 12.94 1.03 7.63
CA ALA A 123 13.41 2.12 6.80
C ALA A 123 14.93 2.07 6.65
N ASP A 124 15.43 2.67 5.58
CA ASP A 124 16.86 2.94 5.43
C ASP A 124 17.34 3.88 6.56
N PRO A 125 18.46 3.58 7.24
CA PRO A 125 18.99 4.44 8.30
C PRO A 125 19.35 5.86 7.83
N SER A 126 19.69 6.03 6.56
CA SER A 126 20.02 7.32 5.96
C SER A 126 18.79 8.09 5.48
N ASP A 127 17.67 7.40 5.24
CA ASP A 127 16.42 7.99 4.77
C ASP A 127 15.20 7.26 5.35
N PRO A 128 14.53 7.85 6.38
CA PRO A 128 13.44 7.18 7.10
C PRO A 128 12.17 6.97 6.26
N LEU A 129 12.13 7.47 5.02
CA LEU A 129 11.04 7.26 4.07
C LEU A 129 11.41 6.30 2.95
N MET A 130 12.62 5.75 2.95
CA MET A 130 13.08 4.83 1.93
C MET A 130 12.99 3.39 2.45
N PRO A 131 12.23 2.49 1.79
CA PRO A 131 12.29 1.08 2.09
C PRO A 131 13.68 0.54 1.72
N THR A 132 14.04 -0.61 2.27
CA THR A 132 15.34 -1.22 1.97
C THR A 132 15.42 -1.68 0.51
N LEU A 133 16.51 -1.34 -0.18
CA LEU A 133 16.79 -1.68 -1.59
C LEU A 133 15.62 -1.34 -2.56
N PRO A 134 15.18 -0.07 -2.59
CA PRO A 134 14.00 0.33 -3.34
C PRO A 134 14.23 0.29 -4.87
N ASP A 135 15.47 0.45 -5.31
CA ASP A 135 15.92 0.39 -6.69
C ASP A 135 15.79 -1.03 -7.26
N VAL A 136 16.17 -2.04 -6.47
CA VAL A 136 16.01 -3.46 -6.83
C VAL A 136 14.52 -3.83 -6.88
N ARG A 137 13.74 -3.35 -5.90
CA ARG A 137 12.38 -3.84 -5.66
C ARG A 137 11.28 -3.02 -6.30
N PHE A 138 11.50 -1.75 -6.56
CA PHE A 138 10.47 -0.85 -7.04
C PHE A 138 10.96 0.04 -8.17
N GLY A 139 12.14 -0.21 -8.73
CA GLY A 139 12.66 0.42 -9.95
C GLY A 139 12.93 1.92 -9.83
N SER A 140 11.87 2.73 -9.81
CA SER A 140 11.98 4.19 -9.80
C SER A 140 11.06 4.85 -8.78
N LEU A 141 11.60 5.86 -8.10
CA LEU A 141 10.79 6.78 -7.29
C LEU A 141 10.00 7.69 -8.23
N LYS A 142 8.67 7.72 -8.09
CA LYS A 142 7.80 8.56 -8.92
C LYS A 142 7.49 9.89 -8.26
N TRP A 143 7.31 9.90 -6.94
CA TRP A 143 6.93 11.11 -6.24
C TRP A 143 7.39 11.14 -4.78
N ARG A 144 7.70 12.35 -4.31
CA ARG A 144 7.99 12.70 -2.92
C ARG A 144 7.01 13.80 -2.51
N LYS A 145 6.33 13.62 -1.38
CA LYS A 145 5.63 14.74 -0.75
C LYS A 145 6.67 15.79 -0.33
N ALA A 146 6.40 17.05 -0.67
CA ALA A 146 7.23 18.19 -0.28
C ALA A 146 7.26 18.36 1.24
#